data_AF-A0A9D5QY59-F1
#
_entry.id   AF-A0A9D5QY59-F1
#
_cell.length_a   1.000
_cell.length_b   1.000
_cell.length_c   1.000
_cell.angle_alpha   90.00
_cell.angle_beta   90.00
_cell.angle_gamma   90.00
#
_symmetry.space_group_name_H-M   'P 1'
#
loop_
_entity.id
_entity.type
_entity.pdbx_description
1 polymer ?
#
loop_
_entity_poly.entity_id
_entity_poly.type
_entity_poly.pdbx_seq_one_letter_code
_entity_poly.pdbx_strand_id
1 'polypeptide(L)'
;MKRIDILMIVALFCVFVWMLHTHEGYDEVADAAQWHTLKDGEREGWYIRIGDSIYGTTAEGAHCCVKYTRPLKVDAKSFVVSEACEYAKDKNHVYYPIRVICEDWAAPDSDGCSDIEYIREYLVVGADSETFKYLFDEYGIDKHYMYFLGERIPWDDRIILRAKQGKL
;
A
#
# COMPACT_ATOMS: atom_id res chain seq x y z
N MET A 1 28.71 -36.49 -2.58
CA MET A 1 27.28 -36.12 -2.75
C MET A 1 26.61 -36.16 -1.38
N LYS A 2 26.19 -35.01 -0.85
CA LYS A 2 25.48 -34.95 0.44
C LYS A 2 24.12 -35.64 0.26
N ARG A 3 23.78 -36.61 1.13
CA ARG A 3 22.44 -37.21 1.17
C ARG A 3 21.45 -36.08 1.42
N ILE A 4 20.63 -35.77 0.42
CA ILE A 4 19.47 -34.89 0.61
C ILE A 4 18.43 -35.77 1.31
N ASP A 5 18.11 -35.43 2.55
CA ASP A 5 17.12 -36.18 3.32
C ASP A 5 15.76 -36.09 2.63
N ILE A 6 15.10 -37.23 2.44
CA ILE A 6 13.77 -37.34 1.83
C ILE A 6 12.76 -36.47 2.59
N LEU A 7 12.93 -36.34 3.92
CA LEU A 7 12.13 -35.45 4.77
C LEU A 7 12.29 -33.97 4.38
N MET A 8 13.49 -33.57 3.97
CA MET A 8 13.80 -32.22 3.52
C MET A 8 13.16 -31.93 2.15
N ILE A 9 13.13 -32.92 1.26
CA ILE A 9 12.47 -32.82 -0.05
C ILE A 9 10.94 -32.72 0.13
N VAL A 10 10.34 -33.55 0.99
CA VAL A 10 8.90 -33.49 1.28
C VAL A 10 8.52 -32.16 1.93
N ALA A 11 9.31 -31.67 2.89
CA ALA A 11 9.08 -30.35 3.50
C ALA A 11 9.18 -29.21 2.47
N LEU A 12 10.19 -29.23 1.60
CA LEU A 12 10.32 -28.26 0.51
C LEU A 12 9.14 -28.33 -0.46
N PHE A 13 8.67 -29.53 -0.79
CA PHE A 13 7.53 -29.74 -1.68
C PHE A 13 6.22 -29.24 -1.06
N CYS A 14 5.98 -29.49 0.24
CA CYS A 14 4.81 -28.96 0.95
C CYS A 14 4.81 -27.43 1.02
N VAL A 15 5.96 -26.80 1.25
CA VAL A 15 6.10 -25.33 1.20
C VAL A 15 5.82 -24.82 -0.22
N PHE A 16 6.31 -25.53 -1.23
CA PHE A 16 6.09 -25.17 -2.64
C PHE A 16 4.61 -25.26 -3.06
N VAL A 17 3.88 -26.27 -2.57
CA VAL A 17 2.44 -26.43 -2.81
C VAL A 17 1.63 -25.31 -2.14
N TRP A 18 2.05 -24.85 -0.96
CA TRP A 18 1.39 -23.76 -0.26
C TRP A 18 1.57 -22.41 -0.97
N MET A 19 2.76 -22.18 -1.57
CA MET A 19 3.05 -20.99 -2.39
C MET A 19 2.25 -20.93 -3.70
N LEU A 20 1.66 -22.05 -4.14
CA LEU A 20 0.83 -22.13 -5.33
C LEU A 20 -0.67 -21.99 -5.02
N HIS A 21 -1.08 -22.06 -3.75
CA HIS A 21 -2.48 -21.94 -3.36
C HIS A 21 -2.84 -20.46 -3.17
N THR A 22 -3.52 -19.91 -4.18
CA THR A 22 -4.29 -18.68 -4.00
C THR A 22 -5.50 -18.98 -3.13
N HIS A 23 -5.91 -18.01 -2.32
CA HIS A 23 -7.18 -18.11 -1.62
C HIS A 23 -8.31 -18.16 -2.64
N GLU A 24 -9.28 -19.06 -2.43
CA GLU A 24 -10.49 -19.14 -3.25
C GLU A 24 -11.16 -17.75 -3.31
N GLY A 25 -11.52 -17.32 -4.52
CA GLY A 25 -12.07 -16.00 -4.79
C GLY A 25 -11.07 -14.94 -5.28
N TYR A 26 -9.77 -15.07 -5.03
CA TYR A 26 -8.77 -14.08 -5.48
C TYR A 26 -8.76 -13.90 -7.00
N ASP A 27 -8.78 -15.00 -7.75
CA ASP A 27 -8.72 -14.98 -9.22
C ASP A 27 -10.06 -14.56 -9.86
N GLU A 28 -11.13 -14.48 -9.06
CA GLU A 28 -12.49 -14.16 -9.53
C GLU A 28 -12.82 -12.66 -9.47
N VAL A 29 -11.95 -11.86 -8.86
CA VAL A 29 -12.12 -10.41 -8.71
C VAL A 29 -11.03 -9.66 -9.47
N ALA A 30 -11.43 -8.56 -10.11
CA ALA A 30 -10.52 -7.63 -10.76
C ALA A 30 -9.89 -6.68 -9.73
N ASP A 31 -8.73 -6.15 -10.08
CA ASP A 31 -8.19 -4.96 -9.40
C ASP A 31 -9.00 -3.74 -9.85
N ALA A 32 -9.66 -3.07 -8.91
CA ALA A 32 -10.44 -1.87 -9.19
C ALA A 32 -9.56 -0.62 -9.31
N ALA A 33 -8.32 -0.66 -8.86
CA ALA A 33 -7.39 0.46 -8.95
C ALA A 33 -6.74 0.55 -10.33
N GLN A 34 -6.65 1.77 -10.85
CA GLN A 34 -5.81 2.11 -11.99
C GLN A 34 -4.50 2.71 -11.48
N TRP A 35 -3.48 1.85 -11.40
CA TRP A 35 -2.17 2.22 -10.85
C TRP A 35 -1.37 3.06 -11.84
N HIS A 36 -0.86 4.19 -11.37
CA HIS A 36 0.00 5.07 -12.16
C HIS A 36 1.11 5.69 -11.32
N THR A 37 2.18 6.14 -11.96
CA THR A 37 3.31 6.82 -11.30
C THR A 37 3.06 8.31 -11.21
N LEU A 38 3.46 8.92 -10.09
CA LEU A 38 3.52 10.38 -9.95
C LEU A 38 4.74 10.96 -10.69
N LYS A 39 4.57 12.07 -11.41
CA LYS A 39 5.69 12.92 -11.87
C LYS A 39 6.14 13.85 -10.75
N ASP A 40 7.29 14.48 -10.93
CA ASP A 40 7.78 15.48 -9.97
C ASP A 40 6.76 16.61 -9.76
N GLY A 41 6.43 16.89 -8.50
CA GLY A 41 5.42 17.85 -8.08
C GLY A 41 3.97 17.34 -8.12
N GLU A 42 3.70 16.14 -8.65
CA GLU A 42 2.35 15.57 -8.67
C GLU A 42 1.98 14.95 -7.32
N ARG A 43 0.68 15.04 -7.01
CA ARG A 43 0.05 14.54 -5.79
C ARG A 43 -1.14 13.66 -6.14
N GLU A 44 -1.28 12.56 -5.44
CA GLU A 44 -2.48 11.72 -5.39
C GLU A 44 -2.78 11.37 -3.94
N GLY A 45 -3.96 11.77 -3.45
CA GLY A 45 -4.32 11.69 -2.04
C GLY A 45 -3.19 12.20 -1.12
N TRP A 46 -2.74 11.31 -0.23
CA TRP A 46 -1.67 11.61 0.73
C TRP A 46 -0.27 11.70 0.12
N TYR A 47 -0.06 11.14 -1.07
CA TYR A 47 1.26 10.93 -1.63
C TYR A 47 1.61 12.03 -2.61
N ILE A 48 2.77 12.66 -2.41
CA ILE A 48 3.33 13.66 -3.33
C ILE A 48 4.76 13.29 -3.68
N ARG A 49 5.12 13.41 -4.97
CA ARG A 49 6.50 13.24 -5.42
C ARG A 49 7.23 14.59 -5.44
N ILE A 50 8.41 14.62 -4.84
CA ILE A 50 9.33 15.76 -4.89
C ILE A 50 10.72 15.23 -5.18
N GLY A 51 11.23 15.54 -6.38
CA GLY A 51 12.42 14.93 -6.95
C GLY A 51 12.32 13.40 -6.96
N ASP A 52 13.35 12.75 -6.43
CA ASP A 52 13.43 11.29 -6.34
C ASP A 52 12.77 10.72 -5.06
N SER A 53 11.98 11.52 -4.34
CA SER A 53 11.38 11.14 -3.07
C SER A 53 9.85 11.20 -3.10
N ILE A 54 9.23 10.31 -2.34
CA ILE A 54 7.78 10.32 -2.08
C ILE A 54 7.56 10.78 -0.65
N TYR A 55 6.62 11.68 -0.44
CA TYR A 55 6.19 12.15 0.87
C TYR A 55 4.73 11.76 1.09
N GLY A 56 4.38 11.41 2.33
CA GLY A 56 3.01 11.13 2.75
C GLY A 56 2.54 12.24 3.68
N THR A 57 1.89 13.28 3.14
CA THR A 57 1.56 14.50 3.89
C THR A 57 0.53 15.37 3.19
N THR A 58 -0.24 16.15 3.94
CA THR A 58 -1.12 17.21 3.42
C THR A 58 -0.38 18.51 3.07
N ALA A 59 0.90 18.64 3.43
CA ALA A 59 1.67 19.87 3.23
C ALA A 59 1.59 20.35 1.77
N GLU A 60 1.24 21.62 1.59
CA GLU A 60 1.19 22.26 0.28
C GLU A 60 2.55 22.84 -0.07
N GLY A 61 3.00 22.60 -1.30
CA GLY A 61 4.29 23.09 -1.79
C GLY A 61 5.49 22.25 -1.35
N ALA A 62 6.45 22.11 -2.27
CA ALA A 62 7.62 21.26 -2.07
C ALA A 62 8.48 21.69 -0.86
N HIS A 63 8.58 23.00 -0.62
CA HIS A 63 9.38 23.53 0.49
C HIS A 63 8.80 23.14 1.87
N CYS A 64 7.47 23.16 2.04
CA CYS A 64 6.82 22.73 3.28
C CYS A 64 7.01 21.23 3.53
N CYS A 65 6.84 20.42 2.47
CA CYS A 65 7.07 18.98 2.54
C CYS A 65 8.49 18.66 3.02
N VAL A 66 9.50 19.28 2.39
CA VAL A 66 10.93 19.03 2.72
C VAL A 66 11.31 19.56 4.10
N LYS A 67 10.75 20.70 4.52
CA LYS A 67 11.12 21.36 5.79
C LYS A 67 10.50 20.68 7.01
N TYR A 68 9.22 20.31 6.95
CA TYR A 68 8.47 19.89 8.13
C TYR A 68 8.16 18.39 8.17
N THR A 69 8.34 17.67 7.06
CA THR A 69 8.05 16.25 6.99
C THR A 69 9.30 15.46 6.58
N ARG A 70 9.15 14.15 6.38
CA ARG A 70 10.23 13.29 5.91
C ARG A 70 9.74 12.43 4.74
N PRO A 71 10.62 12.13 3.78
CA PRO A 71 10.27 11.21 2.71
C PRO A 71 9.96 9.83 3.30
N LEU A 72 8.96 9.17 2.71
CA LEU A 72 8.63 7.80 3.03
C LEU A 72 9.77 6.89 2.58
N LYS A 73 10.05 5.84 3.35
CA LYS A 73 11.03 4.82 2.98
C LYS A 73 10.40 3.85 1.98
N VAL A 74 10.43 4.21 0.71
CA VAL A 74 9.83 3.47 -0.41
C VAL A 74 10.79 3.44 -1.61
N ASP A 75 10.56 2.52 -2.56
CA ASP A 75 11.20 2.56 -3.87
C ASP A 75 10.45 3.56 -4.76
N ALA A 76 10.88 4.82 -4.73
CA ALA A 76 10.22 5.90 -5.48
C ALA A 76 10.14 5.63 -6.99
N LYS A 77 11.10 4.88 -7.56
CA LYS A 77 11.12 4.59 -9.00
C LYS A 77 9.95 3.71 -9.43
N SER A 78 9.56 2.74 -8.60
CA SER A 78 8.45 1.82 -8.86
C SER A 78 7.16 2.17 -8.12
N PHE A 79 7.15 3.30 -7.40
CA PHE A 79 6.00 3.75 -6.63
C PHE A 79 4.82 4.15 -7.52
N VAL A 80 3.67 3.56 -7.25
CA VAL A 80 2.40 3.80 -7.93
C VAL A 80 1.27 4.04 -6.95
N VAL A 81 0.31 4.84 -7.39
CA VAL A 81 -0.88 5.30 -6.67
C VAL A 81 -2.12 5.12 -7.54
N SER A 82 -3.32 5.33 -6.99
CA SER A 82 -4.55 5.35 -7.76
C SER A 82 -5.56 6.34 -7.17
N GLU A 83 -6.28 7.06 -8.02
CA GLU A 83 -7.39 7.94 -7.62
C GLU A 83 -8.54 7.18 -6.92
N ALA A 84 -8.63 5.86 -7.13
CA ALA A 84 -9.75 5.05 -6.65
C ALA A 84 -9.67 4.67 -5.15
N CYS A 85 -8.52 4.87 -4.51
CA CYS A 85 -8.26 4.42 -3.13
C CYS A 85 -7.06 5.11 -2.49
N GLU A 86 -6.90 4.98 -1.18
CA GLU A 86 -5.72 5.51 -0.48
C GLU A 86 -4.52 4.55 -0.44
N TYR A 87 -4.66 3.34 -1.01
CA TYR A 87 -3.53 2.44 -1.16
C TYR A 87 -2.51 2.99 -2.16
N ALA A 88 -1.24 2.72 -1.87
CA ALA A 88 -0.15 2.86 -2.82
C ALA A 88 0.72 1.60 -2.76
N LYS A 89 1.58 1.40 -3.76
CA LYS A 89 2.55 0.30 -3.70
C LYS A 89 3.81 0.63 -4.48
N ASP A 90 4.88 -0.04 -4.14
CA ASP A 90 6.07 -0.12 -4.98
C ASP A 90 6.38 -1.60 -5.30
N LYS A 91 7.53 -1.89 -5.90
CA LYS A 91 7.90 -3.27 -6.25
C LYS A 91 8.09 -4.21 -5.04
N ASN A 92 8.20 -3.68 -3.83
CA ASN A 92 8.52 -4.44 -2.62
C ASN A 92 7.37 -4.49 -1.61
N HIS A 93 6.58 -3.41 -1.49
CA HIS A 93 5.56 -3.31 -0.44
C HIS A 93 4.29 -2.58 -0.90
N VAL A 94 3.22 -2.79 -0.13
CA VAL A 94 1.97 -2.05 -0.20
C VAL A 94 1.88 -1.08 0.97
N TYR A 95 1.28 0.08 0.72
CA TYR A 95 1.19 1.20 1.63
C TYR A 95 -0.25 1.70 1.76
N TYR A 96 -0.59 2.20 2.95
CA TYR A 96 -1.88 2.81 3.28
C TYR A 96 -1.65 3.84 4.40
N PRO A 97 -2.37 4.97 4.50
CA PRO A 97 -2.21 5.95 5.59
C PRO A 97 -2.74 5.45 6.95
N ILE A 98 -2.15 4.37 7.51
CA ILE A 98 -2.63 3.67 8.72
C ILE A 98 -2.65 4.61 9.94
N ARG A 99 -1.60 5.42 10.11
CA ARG A 99 -1.55 6.41 11.18
C ARG A 99 -1.02 7.74 10.69
N VAL A 100 -1.84 8.77 10.85
CA VAL A 100 -1.51 10.17 10.55
C VAL A 100 -1.22 10.92 11.85
N ILE A 101 -0.26 11.83 11.80
CA ILE A 101 0.02 12.79 12.86
C ILE A 101 -0.33 14.17 12.34
N CYS A 102 -1.14 14.89 13.11
CA CYS A 102 -1.42 16.31 12.91
C CYS A 102 -0.51 17.09 13.85
N GLU A 103 0.35 17.94 13.30
CA GLU A 103 1.11 18.88 14.11
C GLU A 103 0.46 20.25 13.94
N ASP A 104 -0.20 20.70 15.02
CA ASP A 104 -0.88 21.99 15.07
C ASP A 104 0.17 23.09 15.20
N TRP A 105 0.76 23.47 14.06
CA TRP A 105 1.73 24.54 13.94
C TRP A 105 1.02 25.89 14.00
N ALA A 106 0.49 26.24 15.17
CA ALA A 106 0.00 27.59 15.48
C ALA A 106 1.19 28.57 15.67
N ALA A 107 2.10 28.63 14.71
CA ALA A 107 3.33 29.38 14.83
C ALA A 107 3.36 30.55 13.81
N PRO A 108 3.52 31.80 14.27
CA PRO A 108 3.56 32.99 13.41
C PRO A 108 4.80 33.08 12.49
N ASP A 109 5.65 32.05 12.46
CA ASP A 109 6.88 31.91 11.68
C ASP A 109 6.84 30.77 10.65
N SER A 110 5.64 30.30 10.28
CA SER A 110 5.46 29.08 9.48
C SER A 110 5.95 29.16 8.02
N ASP A 111 6.52 30.27 7.56
CA ASP A 111 6.85 30.53 6.14
C ASP A 111 5.65 30.29 5.17
N GLY A 112 4.42 30.31 5.68
CA GLY A 112 3.21 29.97 4.92
C GLY A 112 2.82 28.49 4.96
N CYS A 113 3.50 27.67 5.75
CA CYS A 113 3.23 26.24 5.93
C CYS A 113 2.44 25.98 7.23
N SER A 114 1.10 26.01 7.19
CA SER A 114 0.25 25.66 8.34
C SER A 114 -0.48 24.34 8.15
N ASP A 115 -1.03 23.81 9.26
CA ASP A 115 -1.97 22.68 9.25
C ASP A 115 -1.44 21.41 8.56
N ILE A 116 -0.17 21.11 8.78
CA ILE A 116 0.50 19.97 8.17
C ILE A 116 0.18 18.69 8.92
N GLU A 117 -0.32 17.71 8.18
CA GLU A 117 -0.46 16.33 8.61
C GLU A 117 0.50 15.45 7.82
N TYR A 118 1.06 14.42 8.44
CA TYR A 118 1.91 13.46 7.75
C TYR A 118 1.73 12.03 8.24
N ILE A 119 1.94 11.08 7.33
CA ILE A 119 1.79 9.66 7.64
C ILE A 119 3.00 9.20 8.46
N ARG A 120 2.72 8.57 9.60
CA ARG A 120 3.73 7.99 10.49
C ARG A 120 3.85 6.49 10.33
N GLU A 121 2.72 5.80 10.20
CA GLU A 121 2.67 4.35 9.98
C GLU A 121 1.93 4.12 8.67
N TYR A 122 2.60 3.44 7.74
CA TYR A 122 2.10 3.33 6.38
C TYR A 122 2.31 1.98 5.71
N LEU A 123 3.04 1.05 6.34
CA LEU A 123 3.33 -0.25 5.76
C LEU A 123 2.18 -1.22 6.01
N VAL A 124 1.57 -1.75 4.95
CA VAL A 124 0.58 -2.84 5.04
C VAL A 124 1.35 -4.14 5.27
N VAL A 125 1.43 -4.56 6.52
CA VAL A 125 2.34 -5.64 6.93
C VAL A 125 1.91 -6.99 6.33
N GLY A 126 2.83 -7.60 5.58
CA GLY A 126 2.65 -8.92 4.98
C GLY A 126 1.97 -8.91 3.61
N ALA A 127 1.58 -7.75 3.09
CA ALA A 127 1.00 -7.62 1.77
C ALA A 127 2.03 -7.87 0.67
N ASP A 128 1.66 -8.71 -0.29
CA ASP A 128 2.43 -8.95 -1.50
C ASP A 128 2.08 -7.90 -2.57
N SER A 129 3.00 -6.96 -2.82
CA SER A 129 2.79 -5.87 -3.76
C SER A 129 2.57 -6.31 -5.21
N GLU A 130 3.17 -7.44 -5.62
CA GLU A 130 3.04 -7.95 -6.99
C GLU A 130 1.61 -8.41 -7.27
N THR A 131 0.96 -8.98 -6.26
CA THR A 131 -0.36 -9.60 -6.39
C THR A 131 -1.48 -8.82 -5.70
N PHE A 132 -1.14 -7.69 -5.07
CA PHE A 132 -2.12 -6.83 -4.41
C PHE A 132 -3.12 -6.22 -5.40
N LYS A 133 -4.41 -6.38 -5.09
CA LYS A 133 -5.56 -5.78 -5.76
C LYS A 133 -6.33 -4.91 -4.79
N TYR A 134 -6.73 -3.73 -5.22
CA TYR A 134 -7.78 -2.99 -4.54
C TYR A 134 -9.16 -3.51 -4.99
N LEU A 135 -10.10 -3.63 -4.06
CA LEU A 135 -11.46 -4.08 -4.37
C LEU A 135 -12.44 -2.90 -4.41
N PHE A 136 -12.72 -2.32 -3.26
CA PHE A 136 -13.66 -1.20 -3.03
C PHE A 136 -13.67 -0.85 -1.53
N ASP A 137 -14.20 0.30 -1.13
CA ASP A 137 -14.39 0.71 0.28
C ASP A 137 -13.19 0.38 1.18
N GLU A 138 -11.97 0.71 0.74
CA GLU A 138 -10.71 0.43 1.47
C GLU A 138 -10.35 -1.04 1.71
N TYR A 139 -11.09 -1.97 1.10
CA TYR A 139 -10.71 -3.38 1.03
C TYR A 139 -9.65 -3.61 -0.03
N GLY A 140 -8.58 -4.28 0.39
CA GLY A 140 -7.54 -4.81 -0.49
C GLY A 140 -7.35 -6.30 -0.26
N ILE A 141 -6.82 -7.00 -1.26
CA ILE A 141 -6.42 -8.40 -1.13
C ILE A 141 -5.09 -8.62 -1.83
N ASP A 142 -4.34 -9.61 -1.37
CA ASP A 142 -3.33 -10.29 -2.18
C ASP A 142 -3.74 -11.76 -2.36
N LYS A 143 -2.86 -12.59 -2.93
CA LYS A 143 -3.14 -14.02 -3.13
C LYS A 143 -3.51 -14.78 -1.86
N HIS A 144 -3.08 -14.34 -0.69
CA HIS A 144 -3.17 -15.10 0.56
C HIS A 144 -3.99 -14.39 1.64
N TYR A 145 -4.04 -13.06 1.62
CA TYR A 145 -4.54 -12.25 2.71
C TYR A 145 -5.50 -11.15 2.22
N MET A 146 -6.36 -10.75 3.15
CA MET A 146 -7.31 -9.66 2.98
C MET A 146 -6.99 -8.53 3.95
N TYR A 147 -7.23 -7.31 3.51
CA TYR A 147 -6.91 -6.09 4.23
C TYR A 147 -8.09 -5.13 4.23
N PHE A 148 -8.22 -4.35 5.28
CA PHE A 148 -9.17 -3.25 5.40
C PHE A 148 -8.46 -2.08 6.08
N LEU A 149 -8.47 -0.90 5.45
CA LEU A 149 -7.73 0.28 5.95
C LEU A 149 -6.25 -0.01 6.22
N GLY A 150 -5.62 -0.81 5.36
CA GLY A 150 -4.21 -1.20 5.50
C GLY A 150 -3.91 -2.23 6.59
N GLU A 151 -4.91 -2.70 7.34
CA GLU A 151 -4.76 -3.72 8.38
C GLU A 151 -5.22 -5.08 7.88
N ARG A 152 -4.48 -6.14 8.26
CA ARG A 152 -4.85 -7.51 7.86
C ARG A 152 -6.09 -7.98 8.62
N ILE A 153 -7.05 -8.53 7.89
CA ILE A 153 -8.28 -9.12 8.42
C ILE A 153 -8.42 -10.60 8.00
N PRO A 154 -9.29 -11.38 8.68
CA PRO A 154 -9.67 -12.70 8.20
C PRO A 154 -10.29 -12.61 6.80
N TRP A 155 -10.03 -13.61 5.96
CA TRP A 155 -10.67 -13.69 4.65
C TRP A 155 -12.18 -13.86 4.81
N ASP A 156 -12.96 -13.09 4.05
CA ASP A 156 -14.43 -13.12 4.08
C ASP A 156 -14.99 -13.19 2.66
N ASP A 157 -15.52 -14.36 2.28
CA ASP A 157 -16.08 -14.61 0.96
C ASP A 157 -17.25 -13.67 0.61
N ARG A 158 -17.91 -13.07 1.61
CA ARG A 158 -18.98 -12.08 1.37
C ARG A 158 -18.41 -10.80 0.76
N ILE A 159 -17.17 -10.43 1.08
CA ILE A 159 -16.49 -9.28 0.47
C ILE A 159 -16.14 -9.59 -0.98
N ILE A 160 -15.64 -10.81 -1.25
CA ILE A 160 -15.37 -11.28 -2.62
C ILE A 160 -16.65 -11.26 -3.47
N LEU A 161 -17.75 -11.79 -2.94
CA LEU A 161 -19.05 -11.77 -3.63
C LEU A 161 -19.53 -10.35 -3.93
N ARG A 162 -19.29 -9.38 -3.03
CA ARG A 162 -19.59 -7.96 -3.28
C ARG A 162 -18.72 -7.38 -4.40
N ALA A 163 -17.40 -7.62 -4.36
CA ALA A 163 -16.47 -7.16 -5.39
C ALA A 163 -16.88 -7.64 -6.79
N LYS A 164 -17.27 -8.92 -6.91
CA LYS A 164 -17.71 -9.52 -8.18
C LYS A 164 -18.97 -8.89 -8.76
N GLN A 165 -19.88 -8.41 -7.91
CA GLN A 165 -21.19 -7.93 -8.35
C GLN A 165 -21.14 -6.52 -8.91
N GLY A 166 -20.00 -5.80 -8.80
CA GLY A 166 -19.86 -4.43 -9.30
C GLY A 166 -20.93 -3.47 -8.77
N LYS A 167 -21.60 -3.83 -7.66
CA LYS A 167 -22.64 -3.01 -7.04
C LYS A 167 -21.97 -1.99 -6.13
N LEU A 168 -21.48 -0.94 -6.78
CA LEU A 168 -21.26 0.38 -6.17
C LEU A 168 -22.20 1.36 -6.90
#